data_AF-A0A6J6TW20-F1
#
_entry.id   AF-A0A6J6TW20-F1
#
_cell.length_a   1.000
_cell.length_b   1.000
_cell.length_c   1.000
_cell.angle_alpha   90.00
_cell.angle_beta   90.00
_cell.angle_gamma   90.00
#
_symmetry.space_group_name_H-M   'P 1'
#
loop_
_entity.id
_entity.type
_entity.pdbx_description
1 polymer ?
#
loop_
_entity_poly.entity_id
_entity_poly.type
_entity_poly.pdbx_seq_one_letter_code
_entity_poly.pdbx_strand_id
1 'polypeptide(L)' 'MIRLIQERRKSDGFEISDRIHVRWNAPAELQETIRSAAAHISDEVLAISFEYDITVAQEDNEFSVGVSLKK' A
#
# COMPACT_ATOMS: atom_id res chain seq x y z
N MET A 1 -7.01 -2.48 0.01
CA MET A 1 -5.59 -2.18 0.32
C MET A 1 -4.73 -3.42 0.48
N ILE A 2 -5.02 -4.33 1.43
CA ILE A 2 -4.19 -5.55 1.66
C ILE A 2 -4.01 -6.33 0.36
N ARG A 3 -5.11 -6.68 -0.33
CA ARG A 3 -5.04 -7.41 -1.61
C ARG A 3 -4.24 -6.67 -2.68
N LEU A 4 -4.42 -5.35 -2.81
CA LEU A 4 -3.67 -4.52 -3.75
C LEU A 4 -2.16 -4.61 -3.50
N ILE A 5 -1.73 -4.50 -2.24
CA ILE A 5 -0.32 -4.65 -1.86
C ILE A 5 0.18 -6.07 -2.16
N GLN A 6 -0.60 -7.11 -1.84
CA GLN A 6 -0.21 -8.50 -2.10
C GLN A 6 -0.07 -8.81 -3.59
N GLU A 7 -0.98 -8.29 -4.42
CA GLU A 7 -0.87 -8.39 -5.89
C GLU A 7 0.35 -7.63 -6.40
N ARG A 8 0.64 -6.44 -5.85
CA ARG A 8 1.82 -5.67 -6.18
C ARG A 8 3.12 -6.37 -5.79
N ARG A 9 3.18 -7.03 -4.63
CA ARG A 9 4.33 -7.84 -4.21
C ARG A 9 4.64 -8.92 -5.25
N LYS A 10 3.62 -9.64 -5.71
CA LYS A 10 3.78 -10.68 -6.73
C LYS A 10 4.27 -10.09 -8.07
N SER A 11 3.73 -8.95 -8.48
CA SER A 11 4.12 -8.27 -9.72
C SER A 11 5.55 -7.73 -9.67
N ASP A 12 5.96 -7.15 -8.53
CA ASP A 12 7.28 -6.55 -8.35
C ASP A 12 8.35 -7.59 -7.92
N GLY A 13 7.98 -8.87 -7.79
CA GLY A 13 8.92 -9.97 -7.48
C GLY A 13 9.33 -10.08 -6.00
N PHE A 14 8.49 -9.61 -5.08
CA PHE A 14 8.68 -9.78 -3.63
C PHE A 14 8.14 -11.13 -3.15
N GLU A 15 8.86 -11.75 -2.24
CA GLU A 15 8.40 -12.96 -1.55
C GLU A 15 7.39 -12.61 -0.46
N ILE A 16 6.49 -13.51 -0.09
CA ILE A 16 5.47 -13.23 0.95
C ILE A 16 6.08 -12.92 2.33
N SER A 17 7.31 -13.35 2.58
CA SER A 17 8.05 -13.14 3.83
C SER A 17 8.90 -11.86 3.85
N ASP A 18 9.06 -11.17 2.72
CA ASP A 18 9.80 -9.90 2.66
C ASP A 18 9.14 -8.87 3.60
N ARG A 19 9.98 -8.13 4.32
CA ARG A 19 9.52 -6.93 5.03
C ARG A 19 9.72 -5.73 4.12
N ILE A 20 8.68 -4.93 3.94
CA ILE A 20 8.66 -3.92 2.87
C ILE A 20 8.25 -2.54 3.38
N HIS A 21 8.77 -1.51 2.75
CA HIS A 21 8.28 -0.15 2.86
C HIS A 21 7.13 0.05 1.87
N VAL A 22 5.99 0.50 2.37
CA VAL A 22 4.78 0.74 1.57
C VAL A 22 4.54 2.24 1.51
N ARG A 23 4.54 2.79 0.30
CA ARG A 23 4.07 4.14 0.03
C ARG A 23 2.78 4.07 -0.74
N TRP A 24 1.81 4.89 -0.34
CA TRP A 24 0.49 4.86 -0.95
C TRP A 24 -0.03 6.27 -1.21
N ASN A 25 -0.85 6.38 -2.26
CA ASN A 25 -1.63 7.58 -2.55
C ASN A 25 -3.08 7.19 -2.77
N ALA A 26 -4.00 8.03 -2.31
CA ALA A 26 -5.43 7.83 -2.43
C ALA A 26 -6.15 9.19 -2.46
N PRO A 27 -7.35 9.26 -3.04
CA PRO A 27 -8.20 10.45 -2.96
C PRO A 27 -8.48 10.83 -1.51
N ALA A 28 -8.67 12.12 -1.25
CA ALA A 28 -8.79 12.67 0.10
C ALA A 28 -9.86 11.98 0.96
N GLU A 29 -10.98 11.59 0.34
CA GLU A 29 -12.08 10.88 0.99
C GLU A 29 -11.70 9.50 1.57
N LEU A 30 -10.68 8.84 1.01
CA LEU A 30 -10.20 7.53 1.47
C LEU A 30 -9.00 7.62 2.40
N GLN A 31 -8.32 8.77 2.47
CA GLN A 31 -7.08 8.90 3.24
C GLN A 31 -7.28 8.62 4.73
N GLU A 32 -8.35 9.15 5.33
CA GLU A 32 -8.65 8.93 6.75
C GLU A 32 -8.99 7.47 7.06
N THR A 33 -9.76 6.83 6.18
CA THR A 33 -10.11 5.40 6.28
C THR A 33 -8.87 4.52 6.20
N ILE A 34 -7.99 4.78 5.24
CA ILE A 34 -6.74 4.03 5.07
C ILE A 34 -5.81 4.26 6.26
N ARG A 35 -5.68 5.50 6.75
CA ARG A 35 -4.88 5.82 7.94
C ARG A 35 -5.39 5.12 9.18
N SER A 36 -6.71 5.06 9.37
CA SER A 36 -7.32 4.35 10.50
C SER A 36 -7.07 2.84 10.44
N ALA A 37 -7.00 2.27 9.24
CA ALA A 37 -6.70 0.86 9.03
C ALA A 37 -5.18 0.54 8.91
N ALA A 38 -4.31 1.56 8.98
CA ALA A 38 -2.89 1.42 8.65
C ALA A 38 -2.16 0.34 9.48
N ALA A 39 -2.45 0.27 10.78
CA ALA A 39 -1.83 -0.72 11.67
C ALA A 39 -2.19 -2.15 11.27
N HIS A 40 -3.48 -2.40 11.00
CA HIS A 40 -3.95 -3.72 10.58
C HIS A 40 -3.41 -4.11 9.19
N ILE A 41 -3.40 -3.17 8.25
CA ILE A 41 -2.85 -3.40 6.91
C ILE A 41 -1.35 -3.73 7.00
N SER A 42 -0.61 -3.00 7.83
CA SER A 42 0.84 -3.18 7.98
C SER A 42 1.20 -4.55 8.53
N ASP A 43 0.42 -5.05 9.49
CA ASP A 43 0.59 -6.39 10.08
C ASP A 43 0.37 -7.49 9.02
N GLU A 44 -0.74 -7.41 8.28
CA GLU A 44 -1.12 -8.38 7.25
C GLU A 44 -0.15 -8.46 6.06
N VAL A 45 0.57 -7.36 5.78
CA VAL A 45 1.51 -7.27 4.64
C VAL A 45 2.97 -7.16 5.08
N LEU A 46 3.30 -7.39 6.35
CA LEU A 46 4.66 -7.29 6.89
C LEU A 46 5.36 -5.97 6.53
N ALA A 47 4.64 -4.84 6.64
CA ALA A 47 5.18 -3.53 6.32
C ALA A 47 6.11 -3.00 7.42
N ILE A 48 7.28 -2.51 7.05
CA ILE A 48 8.22 -1.78 7.92
C ILE A 48 7.75 -0.32 8.08
N SER A 49 7.31 0.29 6.98
CA SER A 49 6.67 1.60 6.99
C SER A 49 5.44 1.61 6.09
N PHE A 50 4.46 2.43 6.45
CA PHE A 50 3.22 2.60 5.71
C PHE A 50 2.88 4.09 5.64
N GLU A 51 3.34 4.74 4.57
CA GLU A 51 3.39 6.19 4.49
C GLU A 51 2.57 6.73 3.31
N TYR A 52 1.80 7.78 3.57
CA TYR A 52 1.12 8.51 2.52
C TYR A 52 2.12 9.36 1.74
N ASP A 53 2.13 9.21 0.42
CA ASP A 53 3.08 9.91 -0.46
C ASP A 53 2.36 10.35 -1.74
N ILE A 54 2.18 11.66 -1.90
CA ILE A 54 1.49 12.25 -3.07
C ILE A 54 2.24 12.04 -4.39
N THR A 55 3.53 11.70 -4.35
CA THR A 55 4.33 11.41 -5.55
C THR A 55 4.06 10.02 -6.10
N VAL A 56 3.44 9.13 -5.33
CA VAL A 56 2.94 7.85 -5.84
C VAL A 56 1.74 8.15 -6.75
N ALA A 57 1.85 7.76 -8.03
CA ALA A 57 0.77 7.92 -8.98
C ALA A 57 -0.44 7.10 -8.52
N GLN A 58 -1.62 7.73 -8.52
CA GLN A 58 -2.88 7.01 -8.35
C GLN A 58 -3.08 6.10 -9.56
N GLU A 59 -3.48 4.86 -9.30
CA GLU A 59 -3.71 3.86 -10.35
C GLU A 59 -5.19 3.87 -10.75
N ASP A 60 -5.47 3.54 -12.02
CA ASP A 60 -6.82 3.41 -12.55
C ASP A 60 -7.45 2.11 -12.02
N ASN A 61 -7.94 2.16 -10.78
CA ASN A 61 -8.68 1.09 -10.13
C ASN A 61 -9.95 1.66 -9.48
N GLU A 62 -10.80 0.77 -8.95
CA GLU A 62 -12.10 1.10 -8.34
C GLU A 62 -12.04 2.25 -7.31
N PHE A 63 -10.88 2.46 -6.66
CA PHE A 63 -10.70 3.44 -5.59
C PHE A 63 -9.66 4.52 -5.90
N SER A 64 -9.11 4.56 -7.12
CA SER A 64 -8.00 5.44 -7.51
C SER A 64 -6.82 5.41 -6.53
N VAL A 65 -6.50 4.24 -5.99
CA VAL A 65 -5.43 4.06 -4.99
C VAL A 65 -4.16 3.57 -5.67
N GLY A 66 -3.05 4.28 -5.49
CA GLY A 66 -1.73 3.86 -5.96
C GLY A 66 -0.84 3.33 -4.84
N VAL A 67 -0.02 2.33 -5.13
CA VAL A 67 0.95 1.76 -4.17
C VAL A 67 2.32 1.57 -4.80
N SER A 68 3.37 1.88 -4.03
CA SER A 68 4.76 1.60 -4.38
C SER A 68 5.45 0.86 -3.23
N LEU A 69 6.18 -0.21 -3.56
CA LEU A 69 6.87 -1.08 -2.60
C LEU A 69 8.38 -0.91 -2.71
N LYS A 70 9.07 -0.93 -1.57
CA LYS A 70 10.54 -1.00 -1.50
C LYS A 70 10.97 -2.00 -0.42
N LYS A 71 12.15 -2.59 -0.58
CA LYS A 71 12.83 -3.33 0.50
C LYS A 71 13.53 -2.37 1.45
#